data_AF-A0A7C4T4N3-F1
#
_entry.id   AF-A0A7C4T4N3-F1
#
_cell.length_a   1.000
_cell.length_b   1.000
_cell.length_c   1.000
_cell.angle_alpha   90.00
_cell.angle_beta   90.00
_cell.angle_gamma   90.00
#
_symmetry.space_group_name_H-M   'P 1'
#
loop_
_entity.id
_entity.type
_entity.pdbx_description
1 polymer ?
#
loop_
_entity_poly.entity_id
_entity_poly.type
_entity_poly.pdbx_seq_one_letter_code
_entity_poly.pdbx_strand_id
1 'polypeptide(L)'
;MGLTIDLNAVRNLVPGLRIHSFTAYAGEPPSIRITPAYSELDVWVLVDGRLRSCRKALRADQGFDIQVNIAEQDRFLTLMVTDGGIVYNKYWPANHMDTCGFAEPAFGLVWP
;
A
#
# COMPACT_ATOMS: atom_id res chain seq x y z
N MET A 1 -4.24 -1.39 -9.28
CA MET A 1 -3.77 0.03 -9.43
C MET A 1 -2.51 0.23 -8.61
N GLY A 2 -1.71 1.27 -8.89
CA GLY A 2 -0.53 1.56 -8.08
C GLY A 2 -0.08 3.02 -8.14
N LEU A 3 0.65 3.44 -7.10
CA LEU A 3 1.27 4.74 -6.93
C LEU A 3 2.77 4.54 -6.73
N THR A 4 3.60 5.26 -7.47
CA THR A 4 5.06 5.27 -7.27
C THR A 4 5.51 6.67 -6.89
N ILE A 5 6.30 6.74 -5.81
CA ILE A 5 6.87 7.97 -5.25
C ILE A 5 8.35 8.00 -5.57
N ASP A 6 8.82 9.08 -6.20
CA ASP A 6 10.25 9.36 -6.35
C ASP A 6 10.80 9.94 -5.03
N LEU A 7 11.53 9.11 -4.29
CA LEU A 7 12.12 9.46 -2.99
C LEU A 7 13.22 10.52 -3.13
N ASN A 8 13.90 10.61 -4.27
CA ASN A 8 14.88 11.67 -4.50
C ASN A 8 14.18 13.01 -4.70
N ALA A 9 13.05 13.04 -5.39
CA ALA A 9 12.24 14.26 -5.46
C ALA A 9 11.80 14.72 -4.06
N VAL A 10 11.38 13.81 -3.19
CA VAL A 10 11.03 14.13 -1.78
C VAL A 10 12.24 14.68 -1.02
N ARG A 11 13.40 14.01 -1.09
CA ARG A 11 14.65 14.47 -0.44
C ARG A 11 15.08 15.86 -0.92
N ASN A 12 14.89 16.16 -2.21
CA ASN A 12 15.27 17.44 -2.80
C ASN A 12 14.34 18.60 -2.39
N LEU A 13 13.11 18.32 -1.95
CA LEU A 13 12.20 19.35 -1.45
C LEU A 13 12.62 19.89 -0.08
N VAL A 14 13.31 19.08 0.73
CA VAL A 14 13.74 19.46 2.08
C VAL A 14 15.21 19.07 2.27
N PRO A 15 16.16 19.98 2.00
CA PRO A 15 17.58 19.71 2.18
C PRO A 15 17.91 19.26 3.62
N GLY A 16 18.68 18.17 3.74
CA GLY A 16 19.02 17.57 5.04
C GLY A 16 18.00 16.54 5.56
N LEU A 17 16.86 16.37 4.88
CA LEU A 17 15.88 15.33 5.20
C LEU A 17 16.46 13.93 4.99
N ARG A 18 16.50 13.11 6.05
CA ARG A 18 16.89 11.70 5.98
C ARG A 18 15.67 10.81 6.25
N ILE A 19 15.10 10.27 5.17
CA ILE A 19 14.02 9.28 5.22
C ILE A 19 14.65 7.91 5.56
N HIS A 20 14.16 7.23 6.59
CA HIS A 20 14.62 5.89 6.97
C HIS A 20 13.53 4.82 6.93
N SER A 21 12.27 5.22 6.87
CA SER A 21 11.15 4.28 6.79
C SER A 21 9.92 4.92 6.15
N PHE A 22 9.00 4.06 5.73
CA PHE A 22 7.65 4.44 5.34
C PHE A 22 6.65 3.59 6.11
N THR A 23 5.59 4.24 6.58
CA THR A 23 4.47 3.59 7.28
C THR A 23 3.14 4.01 6.68
N ALA A 24 2.16 3.10 6.70
CA ALA A 24 0.77 3.37 6.36
C ALA A 24 -0.11 2.25 6.92
N TYR A 25 -1.42 2.46 6.92
CA TYR A 25 -2.39 1.39 7.13
C TYR A 25 -3.17 1.14 5.83
N ALA A 26 -3.13 -0.08 5.31
CA ALA A 26 -3.89 -0.45 4.13
C ALA A 26 -5.15 -1.24 4.51
N GLY A 27 -6.24 -0.97 3.81
CA GLY A 27 -7.49 -1.69 3.99
C GLY A 27 -8.64 -1.03 3.26
N GLU A 28 -9.80 -1.66 3.36
CA GLU A 28 -11.04 -1.09 2.83
C GLU A 28 -11.53 0.06 3.69
N PRO A 29 -11.86 1.24 3.11
CA PRO A 29 -12.37 2.35 3.89
C PRO A 29 -13.76 2.02 4.45
N PRO A 30 -13.99 2.06 5.78
CA PRO A 30 -15.28 1.71 6.39
C PRO A 30 -16.41 2.68 6.01
N SER A 31 -16.09 3.84 5.43
CA SER A 31 -17.06 4.86 5.01
C SER A 31 -17.71 4.57 3.65
N ILE A 32 -17.18 3.63 2.86
CA ILE A 32 -17.77 3.25 1.57
C ILE A 32 -18.78 2.14 1.82
N ARG A 33 -20.05 2.49 2.07
CA ARG A 33 -21.18 1.55 2.29
C ARG A 33 -21.52 0.63 1.10
N ILE A 34 -20.65 0.56 0.11
CA ILE A 34 -20.87 -0.13 -1.17
C ILE A 34 -19.94 -1.35 -1.27
N THR A 35 -18.95 -1.51 -0.38
CA THR A 35 -18.00 -2.60 -0.54
C THR A 35 -18.65 -3.95 -0.23
N PRO A 36 -18.67 -4.89 -1.18
CA PRO A 36 -19.34 -6.17 -0.98
C PRO A 36 -18.60 -7.03 0.04
N ALA A 37 -19.33 -7.88 0.77
CA ALA A 37 -18.73 -8.84 1.70
C ALA A 37 -17.77 -9.84 1.03
N TYR A 38 -17.79 -9.96 -0.30
CA TYR A 38 -16.87 -10.81 -1.06
C TYR A 38 -15.58 -10.11 -1.47
N SER A 39 -15.45 -8.80 -1.26
CA SER A 39 -14.28 -8.00 -1.65
C SER A 39 -12.98 -8.61 -1.12
N GLU A 40 -11.98 -8.69 -2.00
CA GLU A 40 -10.69 -9.28 -1.70
C GLU A 40 -9.59 -8.73 -2.59
N LEU A 41 -8.51 -8.28 -1.95
CA LEU A 41 -7.40 -7.67 -2.65
C LEU A 41 -6.05 -8.08 -2.07
N ASP A 42 -5.02 -7.97 -2.91
CA ASP A 42 -3.63 -8.08 -2.47
C ASP A 42 -3.01 -6.68 -2.41
N VAL A 43 -2.32 -6.39 -1.31
CA VAL A 43 -1.54 -5.16 -1.10
C VAL A 43 -0.06 -5.49 -1.22
N TRP A 44 0.66 -4.67 -1.99
CA TRP A 44 2.08 -4.82 -2.27
C TRP A 44 2.84 -3.52 -2.02
N VAL A 45 3.98 -3.63 -1.35
CA VAL A 45 4.90 -2.51 -1.09
C VAL A 45 6.26 -2.88 -1.65
N LEU A 46 6.72 -2.12 -2.64
CA LEU A 46 7.99 -2.35 -3.32
C LEU A 46 8.90 -1.15 -3.14
N VAL A 47 10.20 -1.42 -3.09
CA VAL A 47 11.25 -0.40 -3.15
C VAL A 47 12.19 -0.74 -4.29
N ASP A 48 12.35 0.18 -5.24
CA ASP A 48 13.08 -0.02 -6.50
C ASP A 48 12.66 -1.31 -7.23
N GLY A 49 11.34 -1.58 -7.24
CA GLY A 49 10.75 -2.77 -7.86
C GLY A 49 10.97 -4.08 -7.10
N ARG A 50 11.60 -4.05 -5.92
CA ARG A 50 11.79 -5.23 -5.06
C ARG A 50 10.73 -5.28 -3.98
N LEU A 51 10.09 -6.43 -3.81
CA LEU A 51 9.09 -6.64 -2.78
C LEU A 51 9.70 -6.44 -1.37
N ARG A 52 9.10 -5.54 -0.58
CA ARG A 52 9.48 -5.30 0.81
C ARG A 52 8.43 -5.79 1.80
N SER A 53 7.16 -5.65 1.44
CA SER A 53 6.04 -6.12 2.25
C SER A 53 4.85 -6.46 1.36
N CYS A 54 4.07 -7.47 1.74
CA CYS A 54 2.80 -7.77 1.10
C CYS A 54 1.81 -8.36 2.07
N ARG A 55 0.53 -8.13 1.77
CA ARG A 55 -0.59 -8.85 2.35
C ARG A 55 -1.48 -9.34 1.23
N LYS A 56 -1.64 -10.66 1.15
CA LYS A 56 -2.53 -11.28 0.17
C LYS A 56 -3.89 -11.59 0.78
N ALA A 57 -4.90 -11.67 -0.06
CA ALA A 57 -6.27 -12.00 0.30
C ALA A 57 -6.78 -11.16 1.50
N LEU A 58 -6.52 -9.85 1.46
CA LEU A 58 -7.04 -8.92 2.45
C LEU A 58 -8.53 -8.75 2.22
N ARG A 59 -9.32 -9.05 3.26
CA ARG A 59 -10.79 -9.00 3.24
C ARG A 59 -11.31 -7.66 3.75
N ALA A 60 -12.58 -7.37 3.45
CA ALA A 60 -13.25 -6.12 3.78
C ALA A 60 -13.20 -5.67 5.24
N ASP A 61 -13.21 -6.61 6.18
CA ASP A 61 -13.18 -6.38 7.61
C ASP A 61 -11.75 -6.39 8.19
N GLN A 62 -10.73 -6.47 7.34
CA GLN A 62 -9.34 -6.61 7.72
C GLN A 62 -8.51 -5.37 7.37
N GLY A 63 -7.35 -5.30 7.99
CA GLY A 63 -6.35 -4.28 7.76
C GLY A 63 -4.95 -4.84 7.62
N PHE A 64 -4.05 -3.97 7.18
CA PHE A 64 -2.64 -4.29 7.04
C PHE A 64 -1.77 -3.09 7.42
N ASP A 65 -1.06 -3.22 8.54
CA ASP A 65 -0.01 -2.28 8.93
C ASP A 65 1.21 -2.44 8.01
N ILE A 66 1.51 -1.39 7.27
CA ILE A 66 2.69 -1.29 6.43
C ILE A 66 3.79 -0.62 7.23
N GLN A 67 4.93 -1.28 7.33
CA GLN A 67 6.17 -0.69 7.79
C GLN A 67 7.31 -1.23 6.92
N VAL A 68 8.01 -0.34 6.23
CA VAL A 68 9.18 -0.70 5.40
C VAL A 68 10.35 0.23 5.69
N ASN A 69 11.54 -0.35 5.76
CA ASN A 69 12.77 0.43 5.83
C ASN A 69 13.10 1.01 4.46
N ILE A 70 13.61 2.24 4.44
CA ILE A 70 14.05 2.96 3.25
C ILE A 70 15.53 3.32 3.46
N ALA A 71 16.38 2.83 2.56
CA ALA A 71 17.79 3.18 2.55
C ALA A 71 18.03 4.53 1.82
N GLU A 72 19.17 5.16 2.07
CA GLU A 72 19.51 6.46 1.47
C GLU A 72 19.57 6.41 -0.07
N GLN A 73 20.02 5.27 -0.62
CA GLN A 73 20.11 5.04 -2.06
C GLN A 73 18.79 4.59 -2.71
N ASP A 74 17.79 4.17 -1.94
CA ASP A 74 16.52 3.71 -2.48
C ASP A 74 15.81 4.86 -3.18
N ARG A 75 15.35 4.67 -4.43
CA ARG A 75 14.85 5.76 -5.27
C ARG A 75 13.33 5.79 -5.41
N PHE A 76 12.71 4.64 -5.53
CA PHE A 76 11.28 4.54 -5.79
C PHE A 76 10.59 3.70 -4.72
N LEU A 77 9.54 4.25 -4.11
CA LEU A 77 8.60 3.51 -3.29
C LEU A 77 7.31 3.31 -4.09
N THR A 78 6.89 2.06 -4.28
CA THR A 78 5.65 1.73 -4.98
C THR A 78 4.66 1.08 -4.03
N LEU A 79 3.47 1.65 -3.95
CA LEU A 79 2.29 1.05 -3.31
C LEU A 79 1.39 0.52 -4.42
N MET A 80 1.02 -0.76 -4.35
CA MET A 80 0.21 -1.40 -5.39
C MET A 80 -0.88 -2.27 -4.77
N VAL A 81 -2.01 -2.30 -5.45
CA VAL A 81 -3.16 -3.13 -5.12
C VAL A 81 -3.59 -3.92 -6.35
N THR A 82 -3.78 -5.23 -6.19
CA THR A 82 -4.31 -6.12 -7.23
C THR A 82 -5.54 -6.84 -6.70
N ASP A 83 -6.41 -7.31 -7.60
CA ASP A 83 -7.48 -8.26 -7.26
C ASP A 83 -6.87 -9.50 -6.61
N GLY A 84 -7.52 -10.04 -5.57
CA GLY A 84 -7.10 -11.26 -4.90
C GLY A 84 -7.36 -12.51 -5.75
N GLY A 85 -8.38 -12.46 -6.62
CA GLY A 85 -8.65 -13.45 -7.66
C GLY A 85 -9.12 -14.83 -7.17
N ILE A 86 -9.35 -15.02 -5.87
CA ILE A 86 -9.74 -16.32 -5.29
C ILE A 86 -11.26 -16.43 -5.08
N VAL A 87 -11.96 -15.30 -4.99
CA VAL A 87 -13.35 -15.26 -4.52
C VAL A 87 -14.34 -15.29 -5.68
N TYR A 88 -15.43 -16.02 -5.50
CA TYR A 88 -16.54 -16.09 -6.45
C TYR A 88 -17.84 -15.62 -5.79
N ASN A 89 -18.66 -14.90 -6.53
CA ASN A 89 -20.02 -14.53 -6.15
C ASN A 89 -21.00 -15.13 -7.17
N LYS A 90 -21.87 -16.05 -6.71
CA LYS A 90 -22.85 -16.75 -7.56
C LYS A 90 -22.23 -17.29 -8.86
N TYR A 91 -21.09 -17.97 -8.75
CA TYR A 91 -20.33 -18.60 -9.85
C TYR A 91 -19.57 -17.64 -10.78
N TRP A 92 -19.57 -16.33 -10.50
CA TRP A 92 -18.77 -15.34 -11.22
C TRP A 92 -17.53 -14.94 -10.41
N PRO A 93 -16.36 -14.74 -11.03
CA PRO A 93 -15.20 -14.16 -10.37
C PRO A 93 -15.59 -12.82 -9.72
N ALA A 94 -15.28 -12.67 -8.45
CA ALA A 94 -15.65 -11.51 -7.64
C ALA A 94 -14.61 -10.38 -7.74
N ASN A 95 -14.10 -10.11 -8.94
CA ASN A 95 -13.00 -9.19 -9.22
C ASN A 95 -13.45 -7.73 -9.44
N HIS A 96 -14.54 -7.33 -8.79
CA HIS A 96 -15.16 -6.02 -8.96
C HIS A 96 -15.49 -5.42 -7.61
N MET A 97 -15.49 -4.08 -7.56
CA MET A 97 -15.81 -3.29 -6.38
C MET A 97 -14.79 -3.40 -5.23
N ASP A 98 -13.62 -4.00 -5.46
CA ASP A 98 -12.53 -3.95 -4.49
C ASP A 98 -12.02 -2.51 -4.36
N THR A 99 -12.01 -2.02 -3.13
CA THR A 99 -11.50 -0.69 -2.80
C THR A 99 -10.36 -0.83 -1.80
N CYS A 100 -9.34 0.03 -1.90
CA CYS A 100 -8.26 0.05 -0.92
C CYS A 100 -7.83 1.48 -0.68
N GLY A 101 -7.81 1.88 0.59
CA GLY A 101 -7.16 3.09 1.05
C GLY A 101 -5.77 2.78 1.61
N PHE A 102 -4.87 3.76 1.53
CA PHE A 102 -3.65 3.82 2.33
C PHE A 102 -3.81 4.97 3.30
N ALA A 103 -4.26 4.67 4.52
CA ALA A 103 -4.48 5.64 5.57
C ALA A 103 -3.16 6.03 6.24
N GLU A 104 -3.08 7.29 6.65
CA GLU A 104 -1.97 7.88 7.42
C GLU A 104 -0.57 7.58 6.83
N PRO A 105 -0.35 7.78 5.51
CA PRO A 105 0.96 7.53 4.92
C PRO A 105 1.99 8.53 5.47
N ALA A 106 3.09 8.02 6.04
CA ALA A 106 4.13 8.84 6.65
C ALA A 106 5.53 8.32 6.33
N PHE A 107 6.47 9.25 6.15
CA PHE A 107 7.89 8.94 6.15
C PHE A 107 8.46 9.10 7.56
N GLY A 108 9.12 8.06 8.06
CA GLY A 108 9.95 8.17 9.25
C GLY A 108 11.24 8.90 8.93
N LEU A 109 11.58 9.88 9.76
CA LEU A 109 12.71 10.78 9.58
C LEU A 109 13.74 10.59 10.70
N VAL A 110 15.02 10.62 10.35
CA VAL A 110 16.11 10.70 11.32
C VAL A 110 16.64 12.12 11.31
N TRP A 111 16.69 12.75 12.48
CA TRP A 111 17.36 14.03 12.64
C TRP A 111 18.88 13.82 12.70
N PRO A 112 19.68 14.70 12.09
CA PRO A 112 21.13 14.69 12.21
C PRO A 112 21.62 14.77 13.67
#